data_AF-A0A976J6S8-F1
#
_entry.id   AF-A0A976J6S8-F1
#
_cell.length_a   1.000
_cell.length_b   1.000
_cell.length_c   1.000
_cell.angle_alpha   90.00
_cell.angle_beta   90.00
_cell.angle_gamma   90.00
#
_symmetry.space_group_name_H-M   'P 1'
#
loop_
_entity.id
_entity.type
_entity.pdbx_description
1 polymer ?
#
loop_
_entity_poly.entity_id
_entity_poly.type
_entity_poly.pdbx_seq_one_letter_code
_entity_poly.pdbx_strand_id
1 'polypeptide(L)'
;MEIIVTRSRIAGTLPHYVYRALVPADKVSPERRKLTGTVAGPAIVGRIPCVRIGPLLAPERYFEMAHHERNELAPHIGALARRIETLVIRTSFPEMTAASTPIVFQLNADPGDACSWTDIDDLTAAFDRLEPQSDLLTVADLGFRHGDDRRAA
;
A
#
# COMPACT_ATOMS: atom_id res chain seq x y z
N MET A 1 -11.28 -5.78 -4.21
CA MET A 1 -10.29 -5.23 -5.15
C MET A 1 -9.00 -6.02 -5.02
N GLU A 2 -8.02 -5.78 -5.88
CA GLU A 2 -6.73 -6.48 -5.85
C GLU A 2 -5.63 -5.50 -5.44
N ILE A 3 -4.66 -5.97 -4.66
CA ILE A 3 -3.49 -5.22 -4.23
C ILE A 3 -2.23 -5.98 -4.59
N ILE A 4 -1.21 -5.23 -5.00
CA ILE A 4 0.11 -5.74 -5.29
C ILE A 4 1.04 -5.35 -4.15
N VAL A 5 1.73 -6.34 -3.61
CA VAL A 5 2.75 -6.13 -2.58
C VAL A 5 4.09 -6.54 -3.16
N THR A 6 5.07 -5.67 -3.01
CA THR A 6 6.39 -5.85 -3.62
C THR A 6 7.49 -5.68 -2.60
N ARG A 7 8.54 -6.46 -2.80
CA ARG A 7 9.86 -6.30 -2.19
C ARG A 7 10.84 -6.09 -3.35
N SER A 8 11.48 -4.93 -3.40
CA SER A 8 12.46 -4.60 -4.44
C SER A 8 13.80 -4.22 -3.83
N ARG A 9 14.86 -4.91 -4.24
CA ARG A 9 16.23 -4.69 -3.83
C ARG A 9 16.75 -3.39 -4.40
N ILE A 10 17.41 -2.63 -3.54
CA ILE A 10 18.20 -1.46 -3.93
C ILE A 10 19.61 -1.96 -4.29
N ALA A 11 20.10 -1.56 -5.46
CA ALA A 11 21.45 -1.90 -5.90
C ALA A 11 22.49 -1.42 -4.87
N GLY A 12 23.43 -2.29 -4.53
CA GLY A 12 24.47 -2.02 -3.54
C GLY A 12 24.96 -3.27 -2.82
N THR A 13 25.95 -3.10 -1.95
CA THR A 13 26.59 -4.19 -1.20
C THR A 13 25.71 -4.73 -0.08
N LEU A 14 24.95 -3.86 0.58
CA LEU A 14 24.02 -4.27 1.63
C LEU A 14 22.67 -4.69 1.04
N PRO A 15 22.00 -5.71 1.63
CA PRO A 15 20.67 -6.16 1.22
C PRO A 15 19.59 -5.16 1.67
N HIS A 16 19.57 -3.99 1.03
CA HIS A 16 18.56 -2.96 1.23
C HIS A 16 17.37 -3.19 0.30
N TYR A 17 16.17 -2.97 0.82
CA TYR A 17 14.92 -3.23 0.15
C TYR A 17 13.93 -2.09 0.32
N VAL A 18 13.12 -1.88 -0.72
CA VAL A 18 11.91 -1.05 -0.69
C VAL A 18 10.71 -1.98 -0.72
N TYR A 19 9.84 -1.84 0.28
CA TYR A 19 8.55 -2.52 0.29
C TYR A 19 7.46 -1.55 -0.16
N ARG A 20 6.53 -2.02 -0.99
CA ARG A 20 5.38 -1.21 -1.42
C ARG A 20 4.12 -2.07 -1.50
N ALA A 21 3.01 -1.51 -1.04
CA ALA A 21 1.67 -2.00 -1.33
C ALA A 21 0.96 -0.99 -2.25
N LEU A 22 0.47 -1.44 -3.39
CA LEU A 22 -0.08 -0.60 -4.45
C LEU A 22 -1.31 -1.25 -5.06
N VAL A 23 -2.32 -0.47 -5.42
CA VAL A 23 -3.53 -0.98 -6.08
C VAL A 23 -3.38 -0.79 -7.60
N PRO A 24 -3.57 -1.80 -8.45
CA PRO A 24 -3.54 -1.65 -9.90
C PRO A 24 -4.57 -0.62 -10.37
N ALA A 25 -4.19 0.26 -11.29
CA ALA A 25 -5.05 1.37 -11.72
C ALA A 25 -6.30 0.88 -12.49
N ASP A 26 -6.22 -0.25 -13.19
CA ASP A 26 -7.36 -0.86 -13.88
C ASP A 26 -8.45 -1.37 -12.92
N LYS A 27 -8.12 -1.58 -11.64
CA LYS A 27 -9.06 -1.96 -10.57
C LYS A 27 -9.70 -0.77 -9.87
N VAL A 28 -9.35 0.46 -10.27
CA VAL A 28 -9.86 1.71 -9.67
C VAL A 28 -10.68 2.48 -10.70
N SER A 29 -11.83 3.01 -10.30
CA SER A 29 -12.70 3.76 -11.20
C SER A 29 -11.96 4.93 -11.88
N PRO A 30 -12.27 5.25 -13.16
CA PRO A 30 -11.63 6.36 -13.87
C PRO A 30 -11.73 7.69 -13.13
N GLU A 31 -12.88 7.96 -12.49
CA GLU A 31 -13.15 9.17 -11.72
C GLU A 31 -12.19 9.25 -10.54
N ARG A 32 -12.04 8.14 -9.81
CA ARG A 32 -11.15 8.06 -8.66
C ARG A 32 -9.69 8.20 -9.06
N ARG A 33 -9.27 7.58 -10.18
CA ARG A 33 -7.91 7.72 -10.72
C ARG A 33 -7.54 9.15 -11.09
N LYS A 34 -8.49 9.95 -11.60
CA LYS A 34 -8.25 11.37 -11.90
C LYS A 34 -7.93 12.16 -10.64
N LEU A 35 -8.53 11.80 -9.51
CA LEU A 35 -8.31 12.46 -8.22
C LEU A 35 -7.02 12.03 -7.53
N THR A 36 -6.70 10.73 -7.58
CA THR A 36 -5.58 10.14 -6.84
C THR A 36 -4.27 10.16 -7.62
N GLY A 37 -4.33 10.27 -8.95
CA GLY A 37 -3.20 10.10 -9.83
C GLY A 37 -2.73 8.65 -9.92
N THR A 38 -1.78 8.40 -10.82
CA THR A 38 -1.17 7.09 -11.01
C THR A 38 0.35 7.16 -10.87
N VAL A 39 0.94 6.10 -10.34
CA VAL A 39 2.39 5.89 -10.25
C VAL A 39 2.76 4.61 -11.00
N ALA A 40 3.95 4.56 -11.59
CA ALA A 40 4.46 3.31 -12.16
C ALA A 40 4.80 2.33 -11.04
N GLY A 41 4.32 1.09 -11.16
CA GLY A 41 4.70 -0.02 -10.28
C GLY A 41 6.21 -0.33 -10.35
N PRO A 42 6.72 -1.14 -9.42
CA PRO A 42 8.09 -1.67 -9.49
C PRO A 42 8.38 -2.47 -10.79
N ALA A 43 9.66 -2.69 -11.10
CA ALA A 43 10.04 -3.41 -12.32
C ALA A 43 9.55 -4.86 -12.32
N ILE A 44 9.58 -5.53 -11.16
CA ILE A 44 9.12 -6.91 -10.98
C ILE A 44 7.64 -7.12 -11.33
N VAL A 45 6.82 -6.06 -11.31
CA VAL A 45 5.40 -6.10 -11.70
C VAL A 45 5.18 -5.59 -13.13
N GLY A 46 6.24 -5.41 -13.92
CA GLY A 46 6.14 -4.94 -15.29
C GLY A 46 5.84 -3.44 -15.45
N ARG A 47 6.10 -2.62 -14.42
CA ARG A 47 5.85 -1.16 -14.44
C ARG A 47 4.40 -0.76 -14.71
N ILE A 48 3.43 -1.64 -14.43
CA ILE A 48 2.02 -1.34 -14.64
C ILE A 48 1.60 -0.07 -13.86
N PRO A 49 0.60 0.69 -14.35
CA PRO A 49 0.09 1.84 -13.62
C PRO A 49 -0.64 1.41 -12.33
N CYS A 50 -0.28 2.03 -11.21
CA CYS A 50 -0.86 1.76 -9.90
C CYS A 50 -1.30 3.06 -9.20
N VAL A 51 -2.08 2.91 -8.12
CA VAL A 51 -2.52 3.97 -7.21
C VAL A 51 -1.96 3.68 -5.82
N ARG A 52 -1.56 4.74 -5.09
CA ARG A 52 -1.11 4.63 -3.69
C ARG A 52 -2.32 4.53 -2.74
N ILE A 53 -2.17 3.80 -1.64
CA ILE A 53 -3.26 3.59 -0.67
C ILE A 53 -3.75 4.91 -0.07
N GLY A 54 -2.85 5.83 0.29
CA GLY A 54 -3.24 7.11 0.92
C GLY A 54 -4.28 7.91 0.14
N PRO A 55 -3.98 8.34 -1.10
CA PRO A 55 -4.98 8.99 -1.96
C PRO A 55 -6.23 8.14 -2.20
N LEU A 56 -6.10 6.81 -2.29
CA LEU A 56 -7.23 5.92 -2.48
C LEU A 56 -8.17 5.87 -1.26
N LEU A 57 -7.66 6.03 -0.03
CA LEU A 57 -8.47 6.06 1.19
C LEU A 57 -9.23 7.37 1.38
N ALA A 58 -8.67 8.49 0.92
CA ALA A 58 -9.17 9.83 1.22
C ALA A 58 -10.68 9.97 0.91
N PRO A 59 -11.52 10.45 1.83
CA PRO A 59 -12.95 10.57 1.54
C PRO A 59 -13.19 11.58 0.40
N GLU A 60 -14.32 11.50 -0.31
CA GLU A 60 -14.59 12.36 -1.48
C GLU A 60 -14.43 13.85 -1.15
N ARG A 61 -14.97 14.27 0.00
CA ARG A 61 -14.85 15.64 0.52
C ARG A 61 -13.41 16.16 0.62
N TYR A 62 -12.41 15.28 0.81
CA TYR A 62 -11.00 15.69 0.88
C TYR A 62 -10.52 16.37 -0.41
N PHE A 63 -11.05 15.94 -1.56
CA PHE A 63 -10.65 16.49 -2.86
C PHE A 63 -11.30 17.83 -3.16
N GLU A 64 -12.41 18.14 -2.49
CA GLU A 64 -13.16 19.39 -2.62
C GLU A 64 -12.73 20.44 -1.60
N MET A 65 -12.21 20.01 -0.44
CA MET A 65 -11.74 20.87 0.64
C MET A 65 -10.68 21.89 0.20
N ALA A 66 -10.70 23.06 0.85
CA ALA A 66 -9.65 24.05 0.70
C ALA A 66 -8.33 23.53 1.28
N HIS A 67 -7.20 24.06 0.80
CA HIS A 67 -5.87 23.54 1.17
C HIS A 67 -5.62 23.55 2.69
N HIS A 68 -6.11 24.57 3.40
CA HIS A 68 -5.93 24.68 4.85
C HIS A 68 -6.72 23.61 5.63
N GLU A 69 -7.93 23.26 5.19
CA GLU A 69 -8.75 22.20 5.79
C GLU A 69 -8.13 20.82 5.56
N ARG A 70 -7.45 20.62 4.43
CA ARG A 70 -6.73 19.37 4.15
C ARG A 70 -5.58 19.12 5.11
N ASN A 71 -4.99 20.16 5.71
CA ASN A 71 -3.85 19.99 6.62
C ASN A 71 -4.23 19.22 7.89
N GLU A 72 -5.50 19.26 8.29
CA GLU A 72 -5.99 18.50 9.45
C GLU A 72 -6.23 17.03 9.07
N LEU A 73 -6.81 16.76 7.90
CA LEU A 73 -7.17 15.39 7.49
C LEU A 73 -6.00 14.60 6.88
N ALA A 74 -5.08 15.27 6.19
CA ALA A 74 -3.99 14.62 5.46
C ALA A 74 -3.06 13.77 6.36
N PRO A 75 -2.66 14.21 7.57
CA PRO A 75 -1.87 13.38 8.49
C PRO A 75 -2.58 12.10 8.91
N HIS A 76 -3.90 12.17 9.17
CA HIS A 76 -4.70 11.01 9.56
C HIS A 76 -4.83 10.01 8.41
N ILE A 77 -5.12 10.50 7.20
CA ILE A 77 -5.14 9.65 5.99
C ILE A 77 -3.77 8.99 5.79
N GLY A 78 -2.68 9.75 5.95
CA GLY A 78 -1.32 9.23 5.82
C GLY A 78 -0.97 8.17 6.88
N ALA A 79 -1.40 8.38 8.12
CA ALA A 79 -1.19 7.43 9.22
C ALA A 79 -1.95 6.12 8.98
N LEU A 80 -3.24 6.21 8.64
CA LEU A 80 -4.07 5.05 8.32
C LEU A 80 -3.53 4.30 7.10
N ALA A 81 -3.14 5.02 6.03
CA ALA A 81 -2.54 4.41 4.86
C ALA A 81 -1.28 3.64 5.21
N ARG A 82 -0.37 4.26 5.96
CA ARG A 82 0.88 3.61 6.39
C ARG A 82 0.61 2.39 7.28
N ARG A 83 -0.42 2.44 8.13
CA ARG A 83 -0.85 1.30 8.95
C ARG A 83 -1.31 0.14 8.07
N ILE A 84 -2.19 0.40 7.11
CA ILE A 84 -2.70 -0.59 6.15
C ILE A 84 -1.56 -1.17 5.29
N GLU A 85 -0.69 -0.31 4.73
CA GLU A 85 0.49 -0.74 3.98
C GLU A 85 1.36 -1.69 4.82
N THR A 86 1.61 -1.33 6.08
CA THR A 86 2.42 -2.13 7.00
C THR A 86 1.79 -3.49 7.28
N LEU A 87 0.48 -3.53 7.56
CA LEU A 87 -0.23 -4.78 7.81
C LEU A 87 -0.14 -5.72 6.60
N VAL A 88 -0.46 -5.20 5.41
CA VAL A 88 -0.43 -5.94 4.15
C VAL A 88 0.98 -6.42 3.79
N ILE A 89 1.98 -5.56 3.96
CA ILE A 89 3.39 -5.91 3.70
C ILE A 89 3.86 -7.00 4.65
N ARG A 90 3.58 -6.89 5.94
CA ARG A 90 4.02 -7.89 6.94
C ARG A 90 3.37 -9.24 6.73
N THR A 91 2.14 -9.28 6.24
CA THR A 91 1.47 -10.55 5.91
C THR A 91 2.03 -11.18 4.64
N SER A 92 2.46 -10.39 3.65
CA SER A 92 3.05 -10.91 2.40
C SER A 92 4.55 -11.23 2.51
N PHE A 93 5.26 -10.44 3.32
CA PHE A 93 6.71 -10.49 3.54
C PHE A 93 7.01 -10.45 5.04
N PRO A 94 6.87 -11.58 5.76
CA PRO A 94 7.05 -11.66 7.22
C PRO A 94 8.44 -11.22 7.71
N GLU A 95 9.45 -11.24 6.83
CA GLU A 95 10.79 -10.73 7.11
C GLU A 95 10.83 -9.20 7.33
N MET A 96 9.82 -8.45 6.87
CA MET A 96 9.68 -7.03 7.18
C MET A 96 9.15 -6.88 8.62
N THR A 97 10.04 -6.73 9.60
CA THR A 97 9.66 -6.74 11.03
C THR A 97 9.45 -5.35 11.62
N ALA A 98 9.65 -4.28 10.86
CA ALA A 98 9.46 -2.91 11.35
C ALA A 98 8.00 -2.67 11.76
N ALA A 99 7.81 -1.86 12.81
CA ALA A 99 6.49 -1.48 13.31
C ALA A 99 5.69 -0.64 12.30
N SER A 100 6.38 -0.01 11.35
CA SER A 100 5.81 0.82 10.30
C SER A 100 6.65 0.66 9.04
N THR A 101 6.02 0.70 7.87
CA THR A 101 6.71 0.54 6.58
C THR A 101 7.75 1.64 6.38
N PRO A 102 9.05 1.29 6.39
CA PRO A 102 10.10 2.27 6.22
C PRO A 102 10.31 2.57 4.74
N ILE A 103 11.00 3.67 4.45
CA ILE A 103 11.41 4.02 3.08
C ILE A 103 12.38 2.97 2.52
N VAL A 104 13.32 2.54 3.36
CA VAL A 104 14.31 1.49 3.07
C VAL A 104 14.41 0.57 4.29
N PHE A 105 14.45 -0.73 4.05
CA PHE A 105 14.63 -1.75 5.07
C PHE A 105 15.84 -2.62 4.75
N GLN A 106 16.69 -2.86 5.74
CA GLN A 106 17.84 -3.75 5.59
C GLN A 106 17.47 -5.14 6.10
N LEU A 107 17.78 -6.18 5.32
CA LEU A 107 17.66 -7.58 5.75
C LEU A 107 19.03 -8.15 6.15
N ASN A 108 19.03 -9.29 6.84
CA ASN A 108 20.28 -10.02 7.15
C ASN A 108 20.70 -10.95 6.01
N ALA A 109 19.73 -11.45 5.24
CA ALA A 109 19.94 -12.27 4.06
C ALA A 109 19.43 -11.53 2.81
N ASP A 110 19.86 -11.99 1.65
CA ASP A 110 19.44 -11.43 0.35
C ASP A 110 18.40 -12.36 -0.31
N PRO A 111 17.10 -12.20 -0.02
CA PRO A 111 16.08 -13.07 -0.57
C PRO A 111 15.66 -12.71 -2.01
N GLY A 112 16.24 -11.68 -2.62
CA GLY A 112 15.94 -11.22 -3.97
C GLY A 112 14.65 -10.39 -4.10
N ASP A 113 14.32 -9.97 -5.31
CA ASP A 113 13.06 -9.29 -5.59
C ASP A 113 11.87 -10.27 -5.48
N ALA A 114 10.74 -9.79 -5.00
CA ALA A 114 9.52 -10.60 -4.97
C ALA A 114 8.26 -9.75 -5.12
N CYS A 115 7.21 -10.38 -5.65
CA CYS A 115 5.89 -9.79 -5.80
C CYS A 115 4.81 -10.79 -5.38
N SER A 116 3.77 -10.30 -4.71
CA SER A 116 2.52 -11.00 -4.49
C SER A 116 1.35 -10.17 -4.98
N TRP A 117 0.33 -10.85 -5.49
CA TRP A 117 -0.97 -10.29 -5.83
C TRP A 117 -1.98 -10.87 -4.85
N THR A 118 -2.86 -10.04 -4.32
CA THR A 118 -3.79 -10.48 -3.28
C THR A 118 -5.08 -9.68 -3.32
N ASP A 119 -6.20 -10.36 -3.06
CA ASP A 119 -7.49 -9.69 -2.87
C ASP A 119 -7.57 -9.00 -1.52
N ILE A 120 -8.20 -7.83 -1.52
CA ILE A 120 -8.48 -6.98 -0.37
C ILE A 120 -9.84 -6.30 -0.56
N ASP A 121 -10.51 -5.92 0.51
CA ASP A 121 -11.74 -5.15 0.44
C ASP A 121 -11.52 -3.79 -0.22
N ASP A 122 -12.61 -3.21 -0.74
CA ASP A 122 -12.53 -1.90 -1.38
C ASP A 122 -12.10 -0.81 -0.38
N LEU A 123 -10.95 -0.20 -0.66
CA LEU A 123 -10.36 0.89 0.12
C LEU A 123 -10.78 2.28 -0.40
N THR A 124 -11.53 2.36 -1.50
CA THR A 124 -11.97 3.62 -2.10
C THR A 124 -12.81 4.40 -1.09
N ALA A 125 -12.36 5.61 -0.76
CA ALA A 125 -13.03 6.49 0.22
C ALA A 125 -13.30 5.83 1.59
N ALA A 126 -12.52 4.81 1.95
CA ALA A 126 -12.76 4.02 3.16
C ALA A 126 -12.26 4.66 4.46
N PHE A 127 -11.68 5.87 4.40
CA PHE A 127 -11.09 6.55 5.56
C PHE A 127 -12.03 6.60 6.77
N ASP A 128 -13.25 7.10 6.62
CA ASP A 128 -14.18 7.29 7.76
C ASP A 128 -14.62 5.99 8.42
N ARG A 129 -14.68 4.91 7.62
CA ARG A 129 -15.04 3.58 8.11
C ARG A 129 -13.91 2.97 8.94
N LEU A 130 -12.65 3.22 8.54
CA LEU A 130 -11.49 2.50 9.07
C LEU A 130 -10.70 3.30 10.12
N GLU A 131 -10.69 4.63 10.06
CA GLU A 131 -9.93 5.48 10.98
C GLU A 131 -10.32 5.30 12.45
N PRO A 132 -11.62 5.19 12.82
CA PRO A 132 -12.03 5.02 14.23
C PRO A 132 -11.49 3.77 14.91
N GLN A 133 -11.07 2.77 14.12
CA GLN A 133 -10.55 1.48 14.61
C GLN A 133 -9.09 1.26 14.19
N SER A 134 -8.40 2.30 13.73
CA SER A 134 -7.08 2.22 13.09
C SER A 134 -6.03 1.46 13.90
N ASP A 135 -6.04 1.60 15.23
CA ASP A 135 -5.12 0.89 16.13
C ASP A 135 -5.43 -0.60 16.24
N LEU A 136 -6.70 -0.97 16.13
CA LEU A 136 -7.18 -2.36 16.24
C LEU A 136 -7.21 -3.08 14.88
N LEU A 137 -6.89 -2.39 13.79
CA LEU A 137 -7.03 -2.95 12.44
C LEU A 137 -6.22 -4.24 12.24
N THR A 138 -7.01 -5.25 11.90
CA THR A 138 -6.74 -6.53 11.26
C THR A 138 -6.14 -6.49 9.87
N VAL A 139 -5.47 -7.56 9.42
CA VAL A 139 -5.52 -7.90 7.98
C VAL A 139 -6.84 -8.57 7.60
N ALA A 140 -7.49 -9.25 8.56
CA ALA A 140 -8.82 -9.83 8.36
C ALA A 140 -9.88 -8.74 8.13
N ASP A 141 -9.79 -7.63 8.86
CA ASP A 141 -10.70 -6.47 8.72
C ASP A 141 -10.57 -5.75 7.38
N LEU A 142 -9.48 -6.01 6.66
CA LEU A 142 -9.24 -5.51 5.31
C LEU A 142 -9.69 -6.51 4.25
N GLY A 143 -10.26 -7.66 4.61
CA GLY A 143 -10.59 -8.72 3.67
C GLY A 143 -9.37 -9.33 2.98
N PHE A 144 -8.17 -9.19 3.57
CA PHE A 144 -6.94 -9.68 2.99
C PHE A 144 -6.91 -11.21 2.99
N ARG A 145 -7.01 -11.82 1.81
CA ARG A 145 -7.00 -13.28 1.65
C ARG A 145 -5.62 -13.71 1.17
N HIS A 146 -4.86 -14.42 2.01
CA HIS A 146 -3.55 -14.93 1.59
C HIS A 146 -3.71 -15.82 0.34
N GLY A 147 -3.33 -15.30 -0.82
CA GLY A 147 -3.22 -16.08 -2.05
C GLY A 147 -1.83 -16.67 -2.14
N ASP A 148 -1.72 -17.97 -2.46
CA ASP A 148 -0.45 -18.68 -2.63
C ASP A 148 0.36 -18.21 -3.87
N ASP A 149 -0.09 -17.17 -4.57
CA ASP A 149 0.51 -16.61 -5.79
C ASP A 149 1.73 -15.70 -5.50
N ARG A 150 2.67 -16.18 -4.69
CA ARG A 150 3.96 -15.53 -4.54
C ARG A 150 4.82 -15.83 -5.77
N ARG A 151 5.14 -14.79 -6.56
CA ARG A 151 6.07 -14.89 -7.68
C ARG A 151 7.44 -14.36 -7.25
N ALA A 152 8.39 -15.28 -7.11
CA ALA A 152 9.81 -14.94 -7.06
C ALA A 152 10.30 -14.69 -8.49
N ALA A 153 11.14 -13.67 -8.67
CA ALA A 153 11.83 -13.38 -9.92
C ALA A 153 13.23 -14.00 -9.92
#